data_AF-A0A8X6FV51-F1
#
_entry.id   AF-A0A8X6FV51-F1
#
_cell.length_a   1.000
_cell.length_b   1.000
_cell.length_c   1.000
_cell.angle_alpha   90.00
_cell.angle_beta   90.00
_cell.angle_gamma   90.00
#
_symmetry.space_group_name_H-M   'P 1'
#
loop_
_entity.id
_entity.type
_entity.pdbx_description
1 polymer ?
#
loop_
_entity_poly.entity_id
_entity_poly.type
_entity_poly.pdbx_seq_one_letter_code
_entity_poly.pdbx_strand_id
1 'polypeptide(L)'
;MFRQIKVQEYLQDFLRILWRPSPEEDIVSYRLKTVTYGAKPAPYLATKCLLLLAHEGKNKSLQLSQIATTWMTFCQEQTTSLLLKRCSDN
;
A
#
# COMPACT_ATOMS: atom_id res chain seq x y z
N MET A 1 -1.06 -7.44 -5.95
CA MET A 1 -1.30 -7.29 -4.50
C MET A 1 -1.99 -5.98 -4.15
N PHE A 2 -1.35 -4.80 -4.19
CA PHE A 2 -2.00 -3.54 -3.74
C PHE A 2 -3.31 -3.20 -4.46
N ARG A 3 -3.38 -3.43 -5.77
CA ARG A 3 -4.60 -3.25 -6.59
C ARG A 3 -5.77 -4.18 -6.22
N GLN A 4 -5.54 -5.21 -5.40
CA GLN A 4 -6.59 -6.11 -4.90
C GLN A 4 -7.18 -5.62 -3.56
N ILE A 5 -6.62 -4.54 -2.99
CA ILE A 5 -7.03 -3.99 -1.70
C ILE A 5 -7.86 -2.74 -1.98
N LYS A 6 -9.16 -2.82 -1.74
CA LYS A 6 -10.10 -1.70 -1.94
C LYS A 6 -9.91 -0.66 -0.83
N VAL A 7 -9.87 0.62 -1.24
CA VAL A 7 -9.80 1.76 -0.32
C VAL A 7 -11.21 2.18 0.04
N GLN A 8 -11.41 2.52 1.33
CA GLN A 8 -12.66 3.07 1.85
C GLN A 8 -13.09 4.31 1.06
N GLU A 9 -14.38 4.47 0.77
CA GLU A 9 -14.88 5.53 -0.12
C GLU A 9 -14.50 6.94 0.35
N TYR A 10 -14.58 7.20 1.65
CA TYR A 10 -14.19 8.49 2.24
C TYR A 10 -12.68 8.79 2.10
N LEU A 11 -11.84 7.78 1.90
CA LEU A 11 -10.40 7.95 1.70
C LEU A 11 -10.01 8.08 0.22
N GLN A 12 -10.88 7.70 -0.71
CA GLN A 12 -10.57 7.73 -2.15
C GLN A 12 -10.36 9.15 -2.68
N ASP A 13 -10.96 10.15 -2.03
CA ASP A 13 -10.77 11.55 -2.39
C ASP A 13 -9.35 12.05 -2.12
N PHE A 14 -8.61 11.42 -1.21
CA PHE A 14 -7.19 11.70 -0.97
C PHE A 14 -6.27 10.98 -1.97
N LEU A 15 -6.80 10.06 -2.78
CA LEU A 15 -6.06 9.31 -3.79
C LEU A 15 -6.52 9.71 -5.21
N ARG A 16 -6.61 11.02 -5.45
CA ARG A 16 -6.93 11.57 -6.76
C ARG A 16 -5.67 11.76 -7.60
N ILE A 17 -5.77 11.42 -8.87
CA ILE A 17 -4.74 11.72 -9.87
C ILE A 17 -5.33 12.58 -10.97
N LEU A 18 -4.52 13.49 -11.50
CA LEU A 18 -4.82 14.22 -12.72
C LEU A 18 -4.12 13.51 -13.87
N TRP A 19 -4.85 13.30 -14.96
CA TRP A 19 -4.32 12.65 -16.15
C TRP A 19 -4.80 13.37 -17.40
N ARG A 20 -3.91 13.43 -18.38
CA ARG A 20 -4.13 14.05 -19.69
C ARG A 20 -3.24 13.31 -20.69
N PRO A 21 -3.80 12.78 -21.79
CA PRO A 21 -3.01 12.05 -22.78
C PRO A 21 -2.22 12.97 -23.73
N SER A 22 -2.76 14.14 -24.07
CA SER A 22 -2.12 15.14 -24.94
C SER A 22 -2.30 16.55 -24.35
N PRO A 23 -1.32 17.48 -24.49
CA PRO A 23 -1.42 18.87 -24.01
C PRO A 23 -2.68 19.63 -24.45
N GLU A 24 -3.24 19.25 -25.60
CA GLU A 24 -4.41 19.85 -26.23
C GLU A 24 -5.75 19.36 -25.62
N GLU A 25 -5.73 18.22 -24.93
CA GLU A 25 -6.92 17.65 -24.30
C GLU A 25 -7.15 18.18 -22.88
N ASP A 26 -8.39 18.12 -22.41
CA ASP A 26 -8.73 18.54 -21.06
C ASP A 26 -8.11 17.63 -19.99
N ILE A 27 -7.77 18.20 -18.83
CA ILE A 27 -7.27 17.43 -17.69
C ILE A 27 -8.44 16.70 -17.05
N VAL A 28 -8.31 15.38 -16.92
CA VAL A 28 -9.30 14.52 -16.27
C VAL A 28 -8.81 14.12 -14.87
N SER A 29 -9.69 14.23 -13.88
CA SER A 29 -9.43 13.75 -12.53
C SER A 29 -9.97 12.34 -12.31
N TYR A 30 -9.12 11.42 -11.86
CA TYR A 30 -9.50 10.05 -11.51
C TYR A 30 -9.39 9.81 -10.01
N ARG A 31 -10.37 9.10 -9.45
CA ARG A 31 -10.32 8.59 -8.07
C ARG A 31 -9.84 7.15 -8.06
N LEU A 32 -8.74 6.90 -7.36
CA LEU A 32 -8.21 5.56 -7.21
C LEU A 32 -9.02 4.79 -6.18
N LYS A 33 -9.57 3.64 -6.59
CA LYS A 33 -10.41 2.80 -5.73
C LYS A 33 -9.62 1.79 -4.90
N THR A 34 -8.34 1.62 -5.20
CA THR A 34 -7.48 0.58 -4.64
C THR A 34 -6.18 1.17 -4.15
N VAL A 35 -5.51 0.48 -3.23
CA VAL A 35 -4.19 0.88 -2.76
C VAL A 35 -3.23 0.91 -3.96
N THR A 36 -2.51 2.02 -4.12
CA THR A 36 -1.52 2.21 -5.18
C THR A 36 -0.11 2.24 -4.62
N TYR A 37 0.85 2.01 -5.53
CA TYR A 37 2.26 2.19 -5.24
C TYR A 37 2.53 3.66 -4.91
N GLY A 38 3.34 3.91 -3.86
CA GLY A 38 3.67 5.26 -3.41
C GLY A 38 2.77 5.85 -2.33
N ALA A 39 1.61 5.23 -2.03
CA ALA A 39 0.85 5.61 -0.84
C ALA A 39 1.62 5.17 0.42
N LYS A 40 1.85 6.09 1.37
CA LYS A 40 2.56 5.81 2.64
C LYS A 40 2.10 4.53 3.35
N PRO A 41 0.78 4.24 3.48
CA PRO A 41 0.33 3.03 4.17
C PRO A 41 0.30 1.77 3.28
N ALA A 42 0.63 1.86 2.00
CA ALA A 42 0.51 0.73 1.06
C ALA A 42 1.21 -0.56 1.54
N PRO A 43 2.52 -0.55 1.90
CA PRO A 43 3.19 -1.77 2.33
C PRO A 43 2.57 -2.36 3.60
N TYR A 44 2.26 -1.51 4.59
CA TYR A 44 1.60 -1.95 5.82
C TYR A 44 0.25 -2.63 5.54
N LEU A 45 -0.60 -1.99 4.74
CA LEU A 45 -1.93 -2.51 4.41
C LEU A 45 -1.85 -3.85 3.70
N ALA A 46 -0.93 -4.01 2.74
CA ALA A 46 -0.84 -5.27 2.04
C ALA A 46 -0.29 -6.40 2.86
N THR A 47 0.71 -6.14 3.70
CA THR A 47 1.22 -7.18 4.57
C THR A 47 0.19 -7.59 5.62
N LYS A 48 -0.57 -6.64 6.17
CA LYS A 48 -1.70 -6.95 7.06
C LYS A 48 -2.75 -7.81 6.35
N CYS A 49 -3.12 -7.47 5.11
CA CYS A 49 -4.03 -8.29 4.31
C CYS A 49 -3.50 -9.71 4.10
N LEU A 50 -2.22 -9.88 3.76
CA LEU A 50 -1.61 -11.21 3.60
C LEU A 50 -1.64 -12.03 4.89
N LEU A 51 -1.35 -11.41 6.03
CA LEU A 51 -1.38 -12.07 7.34
C LEU A 51 -2.80 -12.49 7.73
N LEU A 52 -3.80 -11.64 7.49
CA LEU A 52 -5.20 -11.97 7.73
C LEU A 52 -5.64 -13.15 6.87
N LEU A 53 -5.33 -13.12 5.57
CA LEU A 53 -5.64 -14.22 4.65
C LEU A 53 -4.93 -15.52 5.03
N ALA A 54 -3.66 -15.45 5.47
CA ALA A 54 -2.94 -16.62 5.97
C ALA A 54 -3.54 -17.16 7.28
N HIS A 55 -4.04 -16.27 8.15
CA HIS A 55 -4.71 -16.64 9.39
C HIS A 55 -6.07 -17.30 9.13
N GLU A 56 -6.88 -16.75 8.23
CA GLU A 56 -8.15 -17.34 7.80
C GLU A 56 -7.93 -18.65 7.02
N GLY A 57 -6.84 -18.72 6.26
CA GLY A 57 -6.39 -19.90 5.52
C GLY A 57 -5.63 -20.95 6.35
N LYS A 58 -5.61 -20.86 7.70
CA LYS A 58 -4.84 -21.71 8.62
C LYS A 58 -4.98 -23.23 8.45
N ASN A 59 -5.97 -23.70 7.69
CA ASN A 59 -6.06 -25.11 7.30
C ASN A 59 -5.15 -25.51 6.11
N LYS A 60 -4.40 -24.59 5.48
CA LYS A 60 -3.64 -24.91 4.24
C LYS A 60 -2.17 -24.48 4.13
N SER A 61 -1.59 -23.60 4.96
CA SER A 61 -0.21 -23.16 4.67
C SER A 61 0.58 -22.56 5.84
N LEU A 62 1.45 -23.36 6.44
CA LEU A 62 2.49 -22.94 7.39
C LEU A 62 3.63 -22.10 6.77
N GLN A 63 3.73 -22.04 5.44
CA GLN A 63 4.85 -21.36 4.75
C GLN A 63 4.60 -19.87 4.46
N LEU A 64 3.35 -19.45 4.30
CA LEU A 64 3.02 -18.04 4.00
C LEU A 64 3.21 -17.13 5.22
N SER A 65 3.02 -17.65 6.43
CA SER A 65 3.28 -16.88 7.66
C SER A 65 4.76 -16.56 7.80
N GLN A 66 5.67 -17.52 7.58
CA GLN A 66 7.12 -17.30 7.70
C GLN A 66 7.64 -16.23 6.73
N ILE A 67 7.15 -16.26 5.48
CA ILE A 67 7.50 -15.23 4.49
C ILE A 67 6.89 -13.88 4.93
N ALA A 68 5.62 -13.82 5.30
CA ALA A 68 5.00 -12.57 5.73
C ALA A 68 5.71 -11.92 6.94
N THR A 69 6.17 -12.70 7.93
CA THR A 69 6.90 -12.16 9.08
C THR A 69 8.28 -11.62 8.69
N THR A 70 9.04 -12.35 7.87
CA THR A 70 10.37 -11.90 7.43
C THR A 70 10.29 -10.63 6.59
N TRP A 71 9.28 -10.51 5.73
CA TRP A 71 9.04 -9.30 4.95
C TRP A 71 8.51 -8.14 5.81
N MET A 72 7.78 -8.40 6.90
CA MET A 72 7.37 -7.36 7.85
C MET A 72 8.57 -6.72 8.54
N THR A 73 9.52 -7.52 9.03
CA THR A 73 10.71 -6.98 9.70
C THR A 73 11.52 -6.10 8.75
N PHE A 74 11.68 -6.53 7.50
CA PHE A 74 12.41 -5.77 6.47
C PHE A 74 11.68 -4.48 6.04
N CYS A 75 10.34 -4.51 5.87
CA CYS A 75 9.58 -3.31 5.56
C CYS A 75 9.57 -2.31 6.73
N GLN A 76 9.48 -2.79 7.98
CA GLN A 76 9.48 -1.92 9.16
C GLN A 76 10.81 -1.16 9.27
N GLU A 77 11.95 -1.84 9.07
CA GLU A 77 13.30 -1.23 9.09
C GLU A 77 13.49 -0.16 8.00
N GLN A 78 12.99 -0.41 6.79
CA GLN A 78 13.05 0.58 5.71
C GLN A 78 12.21 1.82 6.03
N THR A 79 11.04 1.64 6.67
CA THR A 79 10.12 2.75 6.99
C THR A 79 10.63 3.60 8.15
N THR A 80 11.21 2.99 9.19
CA THR A 80 11.85 3.74 10.29
C THR A 80 13.09 4.49 9.83
N SER A 81 13.91 3.93 8.92
CA SER A 81 15.07 4.64 8.39
C SER A 81 14.71 5.88 7.56
N LEU A 82 13.64 5.81 6.75
CA LEU A 82 13.13 6.92 5.95
C LEU A 82 12.42 7.98 6.78
N LEU A 83 11.69 7.58 7.84
CA LEU A 83 11.07 8.52 8.78
C LEU A 83 12.09 9.22 9.67
N LEU A 84 13.15 8.53 10.10
CA LEU A 84 14.26 9.13 10.87
C LEU A 84 15.09 10.09 10.02
N LYS A 85 15.40 9.76 8.77
CA LYS A 85 16.06 10.71 7.85
C LYS A 85 15.27 12.00 7.66
N ARG A 86 13.94 11.89 7.47
CA ARG A 86 13.07 13.06 7.28
C ARG A 86 12.88 13.94 8.52
N CYS A 87 13.15 13.41 9.72
CA CYS A 87 13.16 14.21 10.96
C CYS A 87 14.52 14.89 11.21
N SER A 88 15.58 14.48 10.53
CA SER A 88 16.92 15.11 10.63
C SER A 88 17.11 16.28 9.64
N ASP A 89 16.26 16.35 8.62
CA ASP A 89 16.32 17.37 7.54
C ASP A 89 15.35 18.55 7.77
N ASN A 90 14.81 18.69 8.99
CA ASN A 90 13.91 19.77 9.42
C ASN A 90 14.46 20.42 10.69
#